data_AF-A0A8S3C270-F1
#
_entry.id   AF-A0A8S3C270-F1
#
_cell.length_a   1.000
_cell.length_b   1.000
_cell.length_c   1.000
_cell.angle_alpha   90.00
_cell.angle_beta   90.00
_cell.angle_gamma   90.00
#
_symmetry.space_group_name_H-M   'P 1'
#
loop_
_entity.id
_entity.type
_entity.pdbx_description
1 polymer ?
#
loop_
_entity_poly.entity_id
_entity_poly.type
_entity_poly.pdbx_seq_one_letter_code
_entity_poly.pdbx_strand_id
1 'polypeptide(L)'
;SKSGIFDGDGGQKIAYKIFDDGIQTVLLFVESVKIQEADGKTSPSSVAEVMDQHLKISIHDIGISIVNDITHEEMLYISLNKSKAVWTEMKKNHVKPLSNDINAHLEELYRNHTINLKINPNDKTLERKIYEIGGFREVSFRGDVATLVQSKHHRKTATRQALDGLSIDYSWSASDSALHIRINRVQIDNQLDYTIFPVMLYPIPSKGSENDHAEKPFVELSVYQSKAAQSNIMQFKYFKILIQEFAVQIDQGLIVAILGFFRTE
;
A
#
# COMPACT_ATOMS: atom_id res chain seq x y z
N SER A 1 14.56 28.08 -14.27
CA SER A 1 15.79 27.28 -14.40
C SER A 1 16.58 27.78 -15.59
N LYS A 2 17.91 27.86 -15.47
CA LYS A 2 18.81 28.15 -16.60
C LYS A 2 19.56 26.86 -16.94
N SER A 3 19.70 26.53 -18.22
CA SER A 3 20.48 25.38 -18.66
C SER A 3 21.32 25.75 -19.88
N GLY A 4 22.47 25.08 -20.03
CA GLY A 4 23.35 25.29 -21.17
C GLY A 4 24.30 24.11 -21.34
N ILE A 5 25.07 24.13 -22.43
CA ILE A 5 26.07 23.11 -22.75
C ILE A 5 27.37 23.84 -23.09
N PHE A 6 28.49 23.35 -22.59
CA PHE A 6 29.83 23.80 -22.96
C PHE A 6 30.71 22.61 -23.29
N ASP A 7 31.71 22.85 -24.14
CA ASP A 7 32.69 21.84 -24.50
C ASP A 7 33.78 21.79 -23.41
N GLY A 8 34.00 20.60 -22.84
CA GLY A 8 35.09 20.31 -21.93
C GLY A 8 36.36 19.89 -22.68
N ASP A 9 37.49 19.90 -21.97
CA ASP A 9 38.77 19.44 -22.54
C ASP A 9 38.66 17.98 -23.01
N GLY A 10 39.09 17.71 -24.24
CA GLY A 10 39.00 16.38 -24.86
C GLY A 10 37.73 16.11 -25.68
N GLY A 11 36.91 17.14 -25.96
CA GLY A 11 35.73 17.02 -26.84
C GLY A 11 34.48 16.44 -26.18
N GLN A 12 34.48 16.32 -24.84
CA GLN A 12 33.30 15.95 -24.07
C GLN A 12 32.34 17.14 -23.95
N LYS A 13 31.05 16.92 -24.24
CA LYS A 13 30.01 17.94 -24.05
C LYS A 13 29.43 17.84 -22.64
N ILE A 14 29.67 18.87 -21.84
CA ILE A 14 29.17 18.96 -20.47
C ILE A 14 27.99 19.93 -20.47
N ALA A 15 26.85 19.46 -19.99
CA ALA A 15 25.69 20.28 -19.77
C ALA A 15 25.60 20.73 -18.32
N TYR A 16 25.00 21.89 -18.11
CA TYR A 16 24.69 22.37 -16.78
C TYR A 16 23.23 22.77 -16.65
N LYS A 17 22.68 22.62 -15.45
CA LYS A 17 21.33 23.07 -15.09
C LYS A 17 21.36 23.76 -13.72
N ILE A 18 20.76 24.94 -13.67
CA ILE A 18 20.57 25.73 -12.45
C ILE A 18 19.10 25.63 -12.06
N PHE A 19 18.84 25.13 -10.87
CA PHE A 19 17.50 25.01 -10.30
C PHE A 19 17.53 25.32 -8.80
N ASP A 20 16.37 25.72 -8.26
CA ASP A 20 16.22 25.97 -6.83
C ASP A 20 15.74 24.69 -6.15
N ASP A 21 16.44 24.26 -5.10
CA ASP A 21 16.06 23.16 -4.22
C ASP A 21 15.76 23.75 -2.83
N GLY A 22 14.49 24.07 -2.60
CA GLY A 22 14.05 24.81 -1.41
C GLY A 22 14.56 26.25 -1.40
N ILE A 23 15.45 26.57 -0.45
CA ILE A 23 16.04 27.92 -0.26
C ILE A 23 17.41 28.02 -0.96
N GLN A 24 17.94 26.93 -1.50
CA GLN A 24 19.28 26.88 -2.10
C GLN A 24 19.19 26.84 -3.62
N THR A 25 20.04 27.61 -4.30
CA THR A 25 20.21 27.52 -5.76
C THR A 25 21.34 26.55 -6.09
N VAL A 26 21.03 25.47 -6.80
CA VAL A 26 21.93 24.36 -7.13
C VAL A 26 22.36 24.44 -8.60
N LEU A 27 23.67 24.30 -8.85
CA LEU A 27 24.26 24.16 -10.19
C LEU A 27 24.73 22.71 -10.39
N LEU A 28 24.06 21.99 -11.28
CA LEU A 28 24.38 20.60 -11.61
C LEU A 28 25.13 20.52 -12.95
N PHE A 29 26.21 19.75 -13.02
CA PHE A 29 26.90 19.40 -14.26
C PHE A 29 26.64 17.93 -14.62
N VAL A 30 26.27 17.66 -15.87
CA VAL A 30 25.97 16.32 -16.38
C VAL A 30 26.54 16.17 -17.79
N GLU A 31 27.06 14.99 -18.12
CA GLU A 31 27.47 14.68 -19.49
C GLU A 31 26.24 14.68 -20.41
N SER A 32 26.37 15.26 -21.61
CA SER A 32 25.22 15.72 -22.42
C SER A 32 24.17 14.67 -22.79
N VAL A 33 24.48 13.39 -22.65
CA VAL A 33 23.60 12.26 -22.98
C VAL A 33 22.44 12.09 -21.98
N LYS A 34 22.56 12.59 -20.74
CA LYS A 34 21.57 12.35 -19.67
C LYS A 34 20.60 13.52 -19.39
N ILE A 35 20.65 14.61 -20.15
CA ILE A 35 19.84 15.82 -19.85
C ILE A 35 18.34 15.59 -20.12
N GLN A 36 17.99 14.75 -21.10
CA GLN A 36 16.58 14.52 -21.46
C GLN A 36 15.80 13.77 -20.37
N GLU A 37 16.50 13.04 -19.49
CA GLU A 37 15.89 12.38 -18.32
C GLU A 37 15.62 13.36 -17.15
N ALA A 38 16.28 14.53 -17.16
CA ALA A 38 16.18 15.54 -16.08
C ALA A 38 15.12 16.64 -16.35
N ASP A 39 14.40 16.59 -17.47
CA ASP A 39 13.32 17.53 -17.81
C ASP A 39 11.90 16.97 -17.55
N GLY A 40 11.80 15.72 -17.10
CA GLY A 40 10.56 15.14 -16.60
C GLY A 40 10.40 15.35 -15.10
N LYS A 41 9.69 16.42 -14.69
CA LYS A 41 9.06 16.61 -13.37
C LYS A 41 9.70 15.81 -12.23
N THR A 42 10.80 16.32 -11.70
CA THR A 42 11.51 15.75 -10.56
C THR A 42 10.72 15.95 -9.28
N SER A 43 9.92 14.94 -8.93
CA SER A 43 9.77 14.49 -7.54
C SER A 43 11.17 14.23 -6.94
N PRO A 44 11.38 14.31 -5.61
CA PRO A 44 12.69 14.28 -4.92
C PRO A 44 13.39 12.90 -4.98
N SER A 45 13.60 12.41 -6.20
CA SER A 45 14.12 11.10 -6.57
C SER A 45 15.38 11.22 -7.43
N SER A 46 15.87 12.43 -7.67
CA SER A 46 17.01 12.70 -8.55
C SER A 46 18.37 12.55 -7.86
N VAL A 47 18.59 11.43 -7.17
CA VAL A 47 19.81 10.59 -7.24
C VAL A 47 19.43 9.19 -6.71
N ALA A 48 18.27 8.65 -7.10
CA ALA A 48 18.06 7.22 -6.96
C ALA A 48 18.86 6.59 -8.10
N GLU A 49 20.01 6.00 -7.78
CA GLU A 49 20.65 5.05 -8.68
C GLU A 49 19.57 4.03 -9.12
N VAL A 50 19.55 3.65 -10.40
CA VAL A 50 18.56 2.67 -10.86
C VAL A 50 18.87 1.36 -10.15
N MET A 51 17.99 0.94 -9.23
CA MET A 51 18.09 -0.38 -8.61
C MET A 51 17.99 -1.44 -9.71
N ASP A 52 18.97 -2.33 -9.82
CA ASP A 52 19.02 -3.37 -10.85
C ASP A 52 18.24 -4.62 -10.45
N GLN A 53 17.99 -4.80 -9.14
CA GLN A 53 17.29 -5.96 -8.59
C GLN A 53 16.12 -5.52 -7.69
N HIS A 54 15.04 -6.30 -7.74
CA HIS A 54 13.82 -6.03 -6.99
C HIS A 54 13.08 -7.32 -6.61
N LEU A 55 12.63 -7.39 -5.36
CA LEU A 55 11.82 -8.44 -4.75
C LEU A 55 10.54 -7.80 -4.20
N LYS A 56 9.39 -8.32 -4.62
CA LYS A 56 8.09 -7.95 -4.07
C LYS A 56 7.39 -9.14 -3.45
N ILE A 57 7.02 -9.01 -2.18
CA ILE A 57 6.23 -9.97 -1.44
C ILE A 57 4.91 -9.30 -1.06
N SER A 58 3.81 -9.97 -1.38
CA SER A 58 2.44 -9.53 -1.09
C SER A 58 1.71 -10.67 -0.39
N ILE A 59 1.27 -10.45 0.83
CA ILE A 59 0.53 -11.41 1.64
C ILE A 59 -0.86 -10.84 1.89
N HIS A 60 -1.88 -11.52 1.37
CA HIS A 60 -3.27 -11.09 1.49
C HIS A 60 -3.70 -10.94 2.95
N ASP A 61 -3.57 -12.01 3.74
CA ASP A 61 -3.95 -12.05 5.14
C ASP A 61 -2.97 -13.00 5.88
N ILE A 62 -2.55 -12.65 7.10
CA ILE A 62 -1.74 -13.50 7.97
C ILE A 62 -2.24 -13.38 9.41
N GLY A 63 -2.33 -14.52 10.10
CA GLY A 63 -2.69 -14.59 11.52
C GLY A 63 -1.64 -15.34 12.31
N ILE A 64 -1.32 -14.86 13.50
CA ILE A 64 -0.38 -15.47 14.44
C ILE A 64 -1.12 -15.63 15.77
N SER A 65 -1.11 -16.84 16.30
CA SER A 65 -1.71 -17.19 17.57
C SER A 65 -0.61 -17.45 18.59
N ILE A 66 -0.76 -16.90 19.80
CA ILE A 66 0.09 -17.22 20.94
C ILE A 66 -0.71 -18.14 21.85
N VAL A 67 -0.26 -19.38 21.94
CA VAL A 67 -0.91 -20.43 22.71
C VAL A 67 -0.03 -20.77 23.90
N ASN A 68 -0.63 -20.86 25.08
CA ASN A 68 0.04 -21.35 26.26
C ASN A 68 0.17 -22.87 26.17
N ASP A 69 1.39 -23.38 26.26
CA ASP A 69 1.70 -24.81 26.12
C ASP A 69 1.27 -25.64 27.33
N ILE A 70 1.17 -25.03 28.52
CA ILE A 70 0.72 -25.69 29.76
C ILE A 70 -0.81 -25.75 29.82
N THR A 71 -1.50 -24.63 29.59
CA THR A 71 -2.97 -24.60 29.68
C THR A 71 -3.65 -25.04 28.39
N HIS A 72 -2.90 -25.10 27.28
CA HIS A 72 -3.42 -25.34 25.92
C HIS A 72 -4.45 -24.31 25.45
N GLU A 73 -4.45 -23.12 26.07
CA GLU A 73 -5.36 -22.03 25.73
C GLU A 73 -4.66 -21.01 24.83
N GLU A 74 -5.39 -20.54 23.83
CA GLU A 74 -4.98 -19.40 23.03
C GLU A 74 -5.10 -18.13 23.89
N MET A 75 -3.99 -17.40 24.07
CA MET A 75 -3.99 -16.17 24.86
C MET A 75 -4.17 -14.94 23.98
N LEU A 76 -3.57 -14.94 22.79
CA LEU A 76 -3.52 -13.80 21.89
C LEU A 76 -3.63 -14.23 20.44
N TYR A 77 -4.38 -13.45 19.66
CA TYR A 77 -4.41 -13.58 18.21
C TYR A 77 -4.04 -12.25 17.55
N ILE A 78 -2.99 -12.25 16.73
CA ILE A 78 -2.53 -11.10 15.95
C ILE A 78 -2.88 -11.38 14.49
N SER A 79 -3.65 -10.49 13.86
CA SER A 79 -3.94 -10.58 12.42
C SER A 79 -3.48 -9.35 11.66
N LEU A 80 -2.86 -9.59 10.51
CA LEU A 80 -2.67 -8.59 9.46
C LEU A 80 -3.63 -8.92 8.33
N ASN A 81 -4.56 -8.01 8.05
CA ASN A 81 -5.65 -8.26 7.11
C ASN A 81 -5.58 -7.28 5.94
N LYS A 82 -6.05 -7.74 4.78
CA LYS A 82 -6.23 -6.87 3.61
C LYS A 82 -7.14 -5.68 3.92
N SER A 83 -6.92 -4.58 3.20
CA SER A 83 -7.77 -3.40 3.30
C SER A 83 -9.21 -3.73 2.88
N LYS A 84 -10.15 -2.87 3.28
CA LYS A 84 -11.50 -2.92 2.69
C LYS A 84 -11.36 -2.67 1.19
N ALA A 85 -12.10 -3.44 0.40
CA ALA A 85 -12.18 -3.20 -1.02
C ALA A 85 -13.01 -1.94 -1.30
N VAL A 86 -12.47 -1.06 -2.14
CA VAL A 86 -13.12 0.18 -2.57
C VAL A 86 -13.21 0.18 -4.08
N TRP A 87 -14.41 0.47 -4.61
CA TRP A 87 -14.59 0.65 -6.04
C TRP A 87 -14.43 2.12 -6.39
N THR A 88 -13.61 2.37 -7.41
CA THR A 88 -13.20 3.72 -7.78
C THR A 88 -13.42 4.00 -9.25
N GLU A 89 -13.88 5.21 -9.57
CA GLU A 89 -14.07 5.73 -10.91
C GLU A 89 -12.93 6.70 -11.24
N MET A 90 -12.29 6.53 -12.40
CA MET A 90 -11.32 7.49 -12.89
C MET A 90 -12.04 8.70 -13.51
N LYS A 91 -11.89 9.88 -12.91
CA LYS A 91 -12.45 11.14 -13.43
C LYS A 91 -11.34 12.08 -13.88
N LYS A 92 -11.24 12.30 -15.19
CA LYS A 92 -10.20 13.12 -15.85
C LYS A 92 -8.78 12.67 -15.46
N ASN A 93 -8.29 13.09 -14.29
CA ASN A 93 -6.94 12.86 -13.77
C ASN A 93 -6.89 12.40 -12.29
N HIS A 94 -8.03 12.16 -11.64
CA HIS A 94 -8.04 11.63 -10.26
C HIS A 94 -8.98 10.44 -10.13
N VAL A 95 -8.62 9.55 -9.20
CA VAL A 95 -9.40 8.39 -8.81
C VAL A 95 -10.40 8.85 -7.73
N LYS A 96 -11.70 8.66 -7.96
CA LYS A 96 -12.75 9.00 -7.00
C LYS A 96 -13.48 7.72 -6.58
N PRO A 97 -13.64 7.41 -5.29
CA PRO A 97 -14.46 6.27 -4.89
C PRO A 97 -15.93 6.47 -5.29
N LEU A 98 -16.66 5.36 -5.36
CA LEU A 98 -18.12 5.39 -5.36
C LEU A 98 -18.66 5.68 -3.95
N SER A 99 -19.97 5.90 -3.83
CA SER A 99 -20.58 6.06 -2.51
C SER A 99 -20.45 4.78 -1.68
N ASN A 100 -20.46 4.91 -0.35
CA ASN A 100 -20.30 3.76 0.55
C ASN A 100 -21.34 2.66 0.31
N ASP A 101 -22.60 3.03 0.06
CA ASP A 101 -23.67 2.07 -0.20
C ASP A 101 -23.45 1.33 -1.52
N ILE A 102 -23.08 2.06 -2.58
CA ILE A 102 -22.79 1.46 -3.90
C ILE A 102 -21.55 0.57 -3.80
N ASN A 103 -20.50 1.00 -3.10
CA ASN A 103 -19.31 0.18 -2.84
C ASN A 103 -19.65 -1.13 -2.14
N ALA A 104 -20.46 -1.08 -1.08
CA ALA A 104 -20.84 -2.27 -0.32
C ALA A 104 -21.62 -3.27 -1.18
N HIS A 105 -22.63 -2.80 -1.92
CA HIS A 105 -23.43 -3.66 -2.81
C HIS A 105 -22.59 -4.22 -3.97
N LEU A 106 -21.71 -3.40 -4.57
CA LEU A 106 -20.82 -3.86 -5.65
C LEU A 106 -19.85 -4.93 -5.15
N GLU A 107 -19.26 -4.75 -3.98
CA GLU A 107 -18.33 -5.72 -3.41
C GLU A 107 -19.04 -7.03 -3.06
N GLU A 108 -20.26 -6.98 -2.54
CA GLU A 108 -21.06 -8.18 -2.28
C GLU A 108 -21.37 -8.95 -3.57
N LEU A 109 -21.82 -8.25 -4.61
CA LEU A 109 -22.10 -8.85 -5.90
C LEU A 109 -20.85 -9.40 -6.59
N TYR A 110 -19.73 -8.68 -6.50
CA TYR A 110 -18.44 -9.13 -7.01
C TYR A 110 -17.96 -10.40 -6.30
N ARG A 111 -18.07 -10.44 -4.97
CA ARG A 111 -17.74 -11.62 -4.17
C ARG A 111 -18.59 -12.82 -4.59
N ASN A 112 -19.90 -12.64 -4.70
CA ASN A 112 -20.82 -13.69 -5.13
C ASN A 112 -20.53 -14.14 -6.57
N HIS A 113 -20.24 -13.22 -7.48
CA HIS A 113 -19.87 -13.53 -8.86
C HIS A 113 -18.57 -14.34 -8.94
N THR A 114 -17.54 -13.92 -8.20
CA THR A 114 -16.24 -14.60 -8.15
C THR A 114 -16.35 -16.00 -7.54
N ILE A 115 -17.14 -16.17 -6.47
CA ILE A 115 -17.42 -17.48 -5.88
C ILE A 115 -18.12 -18.40 -6.90
N ASN A 116 -19.15 -17.90 -7.59
CA ASN A 116 -19.86 -18.69 -8.59
C ASN A 116 -18.95 -19.10 -9.77
N LEU A 117 -18.04 -18.24 -10.22
CA LEU A 117 -17.05 -18.59 -11.25
C LEU A 117 -16.08 -19.69 -10.77
N LYS A 118 -15.70 -19.70 -9.50
CA LYS A 118 -14.84 -20.75 -8.92
C LYS A 118 -15.58 -22.08 -8.79
N ILE A 119 -16.85 -22.06 -8.44
CA ILE A 119 -17.68 -23.27 -8.29
C ILE A 119 -18.04 -23.85 -9.66
N ASN A 120 -18.35 -23.00 -10.64
CA ASN A 120 -18.83 -23.39 -11.97
C ASN A 120 -17.94 -22.83 -13.10
N PRO A 121 -16.68 -23.32 -13.24
CA PRO A 121 -15.71 -22.73 -14.17
C PRO A 121 -16.05 -22.87 -15.65
N ASN A 122 -16.91 -23.82 -16.03
CA ASN A 122 -17.28 -24.07 -17.43
C ASN A 122 -18.54 -23.30 -17.88
N ASP A 123 -19.20 -22.58 -16.98
CA ASP A 123 -20.43 -21.86 -17.28
C ASP A 123 -20.14 -20.46 -17.86
N LYS A 124 -20.09 -20.38 -19.19
CA LYS A 124 -19.90 -19.12 -19.94
C LYS A 124 -21.03 -18.10 -19.77
N THR A 125 -22.16 -18.47 -19.14
CA THR A 125 -23.25 -17.52 -18.85
C THR A 125 -22.92 -16.62 -17.66
N LEU A 126 -22.08 -17.09 -16.73
CA LEU A 126 -21.66 -16.32 -15.55
C LEU A 126 -20.75 -15.15 -15.90
N GLU A 127 -19.93 -15.27 -16.93
CA GLU A 127 -19.09 -14.17 -17.44
C GLU A 127 -19.90 -13.00 -18.02
N ARG A 128 -21.12 -13.28 -18.50
CA ARG A 128 -22.02 -12.29 -19.10
C ARG A 128 -23.20 -11.93 -18.18
N LYS A 129 -23.17 -12.36 -16.92
CA LYS A 129 -24.27 -12.10 -16.00
C LYS A 129 -24.36 -10.61 -15.70
N ILE A 130 -25.55 -10.07 -15.91
CA ILE A 130 -25.88 -8.66 -15.67
C ILE A 130 -26.64 -8.58 -14.34
N TYR A 131 -26.22 -7.65 -13.48
CA TYR A 131 -26.86 -7.36 -12.20
C TYR A 131 -27.47 -5.95 -12.21
N GLU A 132 -28.44 -5.70 -11.33
CA GLU A 132 -29.07 -4.38 -11.13
C GLU A 132 -28.75 -3.88 -9.71
N ILE A 133 -28.29 -2.64 -9.57
CA ILE A 133 -27.91 -2.03 -8.28
C ILE A 133 -28.29 -0.56 -8.28
N GLY A 134 -29.09 -0.12 -7.31
CA GLY A 134 -29.14 1.29 -6.87
C GLY A 134 -29.08 2.35 -7.97
N GLY A 135 -29.97 2.28 -8.97
CA GLY A 135 -30.02 3.21 -10.10
C GLY A 135 -29.21 2.81 -11.35
N PHE A 136 -28.37 1.77 -11.27
CA PHE A 136 -27.72 1.12 -12.42
C PHE A 136 -28.50 -0.11 -12.84
N ARG A 137 -28.94 -0.13 -14.10
CA ARG A 137 -29.73 -1.21 -14.71
C ARG A 137 -28.89 -2.41 -15.13
N GLU A 138 -27.64 -2.16 -15.51
CA GLU A 138 -26.74 -3.23 -15.95
C GLU A 138 -25.37 -3.07 -15.27
N VAL A 139 -24.98 -4.08 -14.52
CA VAL A 139 -23.68 -4.22 -13.88
C VAL A 139 -23.04 -5.52 -14.34
N SER A 140 -21.84 -5.44 -14.89
CA SER A 140 -21.05 -6.61 -15.30
C SER A 140 -19.62 -6.49 -14.82
N PHE A 141 -19.01 -7.63 -14.50
CA PHE A 141 -17.65 -7.72 -13.98
C PHE A 141 -16.71 -8.37 -14.99
N ARG A 142 -15.52 -7.79 -15.15
CA ARG A 142 -14.43 -8.36 -15.94
C ARG A 142 -13.13 -8.19 -15.16
N GLY A 143 -12.72 -9.25 -14.44
CA GLY A 143 -11.67 -9.14 -13.44
C GLY A 143 -12.06 -8.11 -12.37
N ASP A 144 -11.09 -7.30 -11.92
CA ASP A 144 -11.30 -6.24 -10.93
C ASP A 144 -11.95 -4.96 -11.51
N VAL A 145 -12.61 -5.05 -12.68
CA VAL A 145 -13.29 -3.92 -13.32
C VAL A 145 -14.78 -4.20 -13.46
N ALA A 146 -15.60 -3.28 -12.95
CA ALA A 146 -17.06 -3.28 -13.08
C ALA A 146 -17.49 -2.23 -14.12
N THR A 147 -18.32 -2.65 -15.08
CA THR A 147 -19.06 -1.73 -15.95
C THR A 147 -20.43 -1.47 -15.32
N LEU A 148 -20.78 -0.20 -15.13
CA LEU A 148 -22.06 0.24 -14.56
C LEU A 148 -22.84 1.05 -15.60
N VAL A 149 -24.05 0.63 -15.94
CA VAL A 149 -24.92 1.30 -16.93
C VAL A 149 -26.19 1.79 -16.25
N GLN A 150 -26.38 3.11 -16.21
CA GLN A 150 -27.58 3.76 -15.65
C GLN A 150 -28.65 4.00 -16.72
N SER A 151 -28.22 4.36 -17.93
CA SER A 151 -29.04 4.44 -19.14
C SER A 151 -28.15 4.17 -20.36
N LYS A 152 -28.72 3.93 -21.55
CA LYS A 152 -27.95 3.66 -22.78
C LYS A 152 -26.82 4.67 -23.06
N HIS A 153 -26.90 5.90 -22.54
CA HIS A 153 -25.91 6.96 -22.77
C HIS A 153 -25.07 7.30 -21.51
N HIS A 154 -25.34 6.65 -20.37
CA HIS A 154 -24.63 6.88 -19.12
C HIS A 154 -23.99 5.58 -18.65
N ARG A 155 -22.81 5.30 -19.20
CA ARG A 155 -21.95 4.17 -18.84
C ARG A 155 -20.76 4.68 -18.02
N LYS A 156 -20.49 4.02 -16.90
CA LYS A 156 -19.34 4.26 -16.04
C LYS A 156 -18.53 2.98 -15.90
N THR A 157 -17.25 3.15 -15.60
CA THR A 157 -16.35 2.05 -15.29
C THR A 157 -15.77 2.29 -13.91
N ALA A 158 -15.86 1.29 -13.05
CA ALA A 158 -15.30 1.31 -11.73
C ALA A 158 -14.24 0.21 -11.59
N THR A 159 -13.12 0.53 -10.97
CA THR A 159 -12.02 -0.39 -10.71
C THR A 159 -11.97 -0.69 -9.22
N ARG A 160 -11.91 -1.98 -8.88
CA ARG A 160 -11.75 -2.45 -7.51
C ARG A 160 -10.31 -2.21 -7.05
N GLN A 161 -10.16 -1.58 -5.90
CA GLN A 161 -8.89 -1.39 -5.21
C GLN A 161 -8.96 -2.08 -3.86
N ALA A 162 -8.04 -3.02 -3.63
CA ALA A 162 -7.83 -3.68 -2.35
C ALA A 162 -6.33 -3.84 -2.14
N LEU A 163 -5.85 -3.47 -0.95
CA LEU A 163 -4.45 -3.59 -0.58
C LEU A 163 -4.26 -4.86 0.24
N ASP A 164 -3.16 -5.58 0.00
CA ASP A 164 -2.79 -6.78 0.75
C ASP A 164 -2.52 -6.49 2.22
N GLY A 165 -2.68 -7.43 3.15
CA GLY A 165 -2.42 -7.21 4.56
C GLY A 165 -0.99 -6.80 4.87
N LEU A 166 -0.02 -7.44 4.19
CA LEU A 166 1.40 -7.10 4.27
C LEU A 166 2.01 -7.04 2.86
N SER A 167 2.71 -5.94 2.58
CA SER A 167 3.46 -5.75 1.35
C SER A 167 4.90 -5.36 1.69
N ILE A 168 5.85 -6.07 1.10
CA ILE A 168 7.29 -5.81 1.23
C ILE A 168 7.83 -5.63 -0.18
N ASP A 169 8.29 -4.42 -0.49
CA ASP A 169 9.01 -4.09 -1.71
C ASP A 169 10.48 -3.84 -1.32
N TYR A 170 11.38 -4.71 -1.76
CA TYR A 170 12.83 -4.57 -1.53
C TYR A 170 13.54 -4.45 -2.87
N SER A 171 14.38 -3.44 -3.02
CA SER A 171 15.19 -3.21 -4.22
C SER A 171 16.60 -2.87 -3.83
N TRP A 172 17.57 -3.27 -4.65
CA TRP A 172 18.97 -3.02 -4.38
C TRP A 172 19.79 -2.89 -5.67
N SER A 173 20.96 -2.30 -5.52
CA SER A 173 22.05 -2.20 -6.49
C SER A 173 23.37 -2.64 -5.81
N ALA A 174 24.50 -2.49 -6.51
CA ALA A 174 25.82 -2.72 -5.92
C ALA A 174 26.14 -1.77 -4.75
N SER A 175 25.58 -0.56 -4.78
CA SER A 175 25.84 0.51 -3.80
C SER A 175 24.66 0.75 -2.87
N ASP A 176 23.44 0.60 -3.37
CA ASP A 176 22.26 1.12 -2.72
C ASP A 176 21.24 0.03 -2.40
N SER A 177 20.40 0.28 -1.40
CA SER A 177 19.24 -0.56 -1.11
C SER A 177 18.06 0.26 -0.63
N ALA A 178 16.87 -0.11 -1.06
CA ALA A 178 15.61 0.47 -0.62
C ALA A 178 14.66 -0.63 -0.15
N LEU A 179 14.19 -0.49 1.09
CA LEU A 179 13.20 -1.36 1.70
C LEU A 179 11.94 -0.55 1.99
N HIS A 180 10.81 -1.06 1.52
CA HIS A 180 9.52 -0.45 1.74
C HIS A 180 8.52 -1.51 2.24
N ILE A 181 8.00 -1.32 3.44
CA ILE A 181 7.05 -2.24 4.08
C ILE A 181 5.76 -1.50 4.34
N ARG A 182 4.63 -2.08 3.93
CA ARG A 182 3.27 -1.59 4.24
C ARG A 182 2.47 -2.67 4.95
N ILE A 183 1.88 -2.31 6.07
CA ILE A 183 0.86 -3.10 6.77
C ILE A 183 -0.45 -2.31 6.68
N ASN A 184 -1.48 -2.88 6.07
CA ASN A 184 -2.70 -2.13 5.79
C ASN A 184 -3.69 -2.15 6.93
N ARG A 185 -3.94 -3.31 7.54
CA ARG A 185 -4.73 -3.42 8.77
C ARG A 185 -4.05 -4.40 9.71
N VAL A 186 -4.01 -4.05 10.99
CA VAL A 186 -3.62 -4.94 12.09
C VAL A 186 -4.80 -5.05 13.04
N GLN A 187 -4.95 -6.19 13.68
CA GLN A 187 -5.82 -6.34 14.84
C GLN A 187 -5.16 -7.31 15.82
N ILE A 188 -5.20 -6.98 17.11
CA ILE A 188 -4.74 -7.89 18.16
C ILE A 188 -5.92 -8.14 19.10
N ASP A 189 -6.27 -9.40 19.22
CA ASP A 189 -7.38 -9.88 20.03
C ASP A 189 -6.87 -10.58 21.28
N ASN A 190 -7.55 -10.34 22.39
CA ASN A 190 -7.38 -11.08 23.63
C ASN A 190 -8.29 -12.31 23.59
N GLN A 191 -7.69 -13.49 23.59
CA GLN A 191 -8.39 -14.77 23.47
C GLN A 191 -8.66 -15.42 24.84
N LEU A 192 -8.27 -14.76 25.93
CA LEU A 192 -8.55 -15.24 27.27
C LEU A 192 -10.05 -15.21 27.59
N ASP A 193 -10.51 -16.24 28.29
CA ASP A 193 -11.88 -16.30 28.79
C ASP A 193 -12.18 -15.12 29.73
N TYR A 194 -13.41 -14.61 29.63
CA TYR A 194 -13.91 -13.50 30.45
C TYR A 194 -13.10 -12.19 30.36
N THR A 195 -12.38 -11.98 29.26
CA THR A 195 -11.72 -10.68 28.99
C THR A 195 -12.72 -9.53 28.91
N ILE A 196 -12.33 -8.38 29.47
CA ILE A 196 -13.11 -7.14 29.39
C ILE A 196 -12.93 -6.49 28.00
N PHE A 197 -11.77 -6.69 27.36
CA PHE A 197 -11.41 -6.11 26.08
C PHE A 197 -11.01 -7.20 25.08
N PRO A 198 -11.99 -7.85 24.40
CA PRO A 198 -11.71 -8.90 23.42
C PRO A 198 -10.84 -8.42 22.25
N VAL A 199 -11.00 -7.16 21.85
CA VAL A 199 -10.13 -6.52 20.84
C VAL A 199 -9.25 -5.52 21.57
N MET A 200 -7.96 -5.78 21.61
CA MET A 200 -7.04 -4.93 22.33
C MET A 200 -6.43 -3.85 21.48
N LEU A 201 -6.12 -4.15 20.22
CA LEU A 201 -5.50 -3.20 19.32
C LEU A 201 -6.25 -3.21 18.00
N TYR A 202 -6.71 -2.03 17.60
CA TYR A 202 -7.30 -1.82 16.29
C TYR A 202 -7.04 -0.39 15.79
N PRO A 203 -6.86 -0.19 14.48
CA PRO A 203 -6.76 1.12 13.87
C PRO A 203 -8.04 1.92 14.09
N ILE A 204 -7.90 3.20 14.47
CA ILE A 204 -9.03 4.13 14.51
C ILE A 204 -9.25 4.61 13.08
N PRO A 205 -10.47 4.46 12.52
CA PRO A 205 -10.76 4.96 11.18
C PRO A 205 -10.49 6.46 11.12
N SER A 206 -9.57 6.88 10.24
CA SER A 206 -9.30 8.30 10.06
C SER A 206 -10.59 9.01 9.64
N LYS A 207 -10.96 10.07 10.34
CA LYS A 207 -12.05 10.97 9.91
C LYS A 207 -11.58 11.70 8.65
N GLY A 208 -11.76 11.09 7.48
CA GLY A 208 -11.34 11.66 6.21
C GLY A 208 -12.06 12.99 5.94
N SER A 209 -11.34 13.96 5.37
CA SER A 209 -12.01 15.05 4.64
C SER A 209 -12.70 14.47 3.40
N GLU A 210 -13.67 15.19 2.83
CA GLU A 210 -14.47 14.75 1.66
C GLU A 210 -13.68 14.31 0.40
N ASN A 211 -12.34 14.41 0.42
CA ASN A 211 -11.45 14.02 -0.67
C ASN A 211 -10.51 12.85 -0.33
N ASP A 212 -10.43 12.39 0.92
CA ASP A 212 -9.47 11.37 1.36
C ASP A 212 -10.18 10.03 1.59
N HIS A 213 -10.47 9.34 0.50
CA HIS A 213 -11.31 8.15 0.50
C HIS A 213 -10.56 6.83 0.26
N ALA A 214 -9.24 6.88 0.09
CA ALA A 214 -8.42 5.69 0.05
C ALA A 214 -8.03 5.31 1.49
N GLU A 215 -8.23 4.06 1.88
CA GLU A 215 -7.70 3.56 3.16
C GLU A 215 -6.18 3.71 3.15
N LYS A 216 -5.64 4.46 4.11
CA LYS A 216 -4.20 4.62 4.30
C LYS A 216 -3.63 3.38 4.98
N PRO A 217 -2.39 2.96 4.63
CA PRO A 217 -1.74 1.87 5.34
C PRO A 217 -1.63 2.20 6.83
N PHE A 218 -1.91 1.23 7.68
CA PHE A 218 -1.78 1.36 9.14
C PHE A 218 -0.34 1.67 9.54
N VAL A 219 0.64 0.93 9.00
CA VAL A 219 2.07 1.17 9.18
C VAL A 219 2.75 1.20 7.82
N GLU A 220 3.61 2.18 7.61
CA GLU A 220 4.46 2.29 6.43
C GLU A 220 5.90 2.60 6.86
N LEU A 221 6.81 1.70 6.56
CA LEU A 221 8.24 1.84 6.80
C LEU A 221 8.95 2.00 5.45
N SER A 222 9.78 3.03 5.33
CA SER A 222 10.62 3.28 4.17
C SER A 222 12.05 3.53 4.61
N VAL A 223 12.96 2.70 4.13
CA VAL A 223 14.39 2.80 4.42
C VAL A 223 15.14 2.82 3.10
N TYR A 224 16.03 3.80 2.93
CA TYR A 224 16.95 3.88 1.82
C TYR A 224 18.37 4.03 2.36
N GLN A 225 19.23 3.13 1.93
CA GLN A 225 20.62 3.04 2.33
C GLN A 225 21.52 3.12 1.10
N SER A 226 22.72 3.65 1.31
CA SER A 226 23.72 3.80 0.28
C SER A 226 25.11 3.58 0.84
N LYS A 227 25.91 2.81 0.13
CA LYS A 227 27.31 2.59 0.43
C LYS A 227 28.11 3.75 -0.15
N ALA A 228 28.91 4.40 0.70
CA ALA A 228 29.74 5.50 0.25
C ALA A 228 30.77 5.02 -0.80
N ALA A 229 30.87 5.69 -1.95
CA ALA A 229 31.75 5.28 -3.05
C ALA A 229 33.24 5.14 -2.65
N GLN A 230 33.67 5.87 -1.62
CA GLN A 230 35.06 5.92 -1.17
C GLN A 230 35.31 5.23 0.19
N SER A 231 34.31 4.58 0.78
CA SER A 231 34.49 3.86 2.06
C SER A 231 33.52 2.70 2.24
N ASN A 232 33.84 1.72 3.08
CA ASN A 232 32.92 0.64 3.44
C ASN A 232 31.81 1.06 4.43
N ILE A 233 31.52 2.35 4.52
CA ILE A 233 30.51 2.89 5.44
C ILE A 233 29.15 2.85 4.74
N MET A 234 28.17 2.20 5.40
CA MET A 234 26.76 2.25 5.04
C MET A 234 26.13 3.52 5.60
N GLN A 235 25.45 4.28 4.74
CA GLN A 235 24.75 5.51 5.10
C GLN A 235 23.24 5.34 4.92
N PHE A 236 22.47 5.73 5.93
CA PHE A 236 21.02 5.82 5.82
C PHE A 236 20.66 7.20 5.23
N LYS A 237 20.26 7.21 3.96
CA LYS A 237 19.83 8.44 3.27
C LYS A 237 18.37 8.77 3.60
N TYR A 238 17.54 7.76 3.81
CA TYR A 238 16.13 7.93 4.18
C TYR A 238 15.72 6.87 5.19
N PHE A 239 15.05 7.31 6.25
CA PHE A 239 14.39 6.42 7.20
C PHE A 239 13.11 7.11 7.65
N LYS A 240 11.97 6.54 7.29
CA LYS A 240 10.66 7.09 7.63
C LYS A 240 9.74 5.97 8.07
N ILE A 241 9.07 6.20 9.19
CA ILE A 241 7.99 5.36 9.70
C ILE A 241 6.74 6.23 9.81
N LEU A 242 5.64 5.76 9.26
CA LEU A 242 4.30 6.33 9.47
C LEU A 242 3.45 5.28 10.17
N ILE A 243 2.71 5.70 11.19
CA ILE A 243 1.76 4.87 11.92
C ILE A 243 0.46 5.68 12.02
N GLN A 244 -0.67 5.09 11.64
CA GLN A 244 -1.99 5.71 11.78
C GLN A 244 -2.43 5.73 13.24
N GLU A 245 -3.49 6.50 13.54
CA GLU A 245 -4.12 6.49 14.85
C GLU A 245 -4.70 5.09 15.17
N PHE A 246 -4.50 4.60 16.40
CA PHE A 246 -5.05 3.34 16.89
C PHE A 246 -5.46 3.42 18.35
N ALA A 247 -6.38 2.55 18.74
CA ALA A 247 -6.75 2.33 20.12
C ALA A 247 -5.98 1.13 20.69
N VAL A 248 -5.59 1.22 21.96
CA VAL A 248 -5.06 0.11 22.73
C VAL A 248 -5.83 -0.03 24.04
N GLN A 249 -6.34 -1.22 24.31
CA GLN A 249 -7.05 -1.58 25.53
C GLN A 249 -6.50 -2.90 26.04
N ILE A 250 -5.89 -2.89 27.23
CA ILE A 250 -5.26 -4.07 27.82
C ILE A 250 -5.84 -4.24 29.21
N ASP A 251 -6.32 -5.45 29.53
CA ASP A 251 -6.77 -5.80 30.87
C ASP A 251 -5.65 -6.45 31.72
N GLN A 252 -5.85 -6.43 33.04
CA GLN A 252 -4.89 -7.00 33.97
C GLN A 252 -4.74 -8.52 33.79
N GLY A 253 -5.81 -9.23 33.42
CA GLY A 253 -5.79 -10.68 33.24
C GLY A 253 -4.78 -11.09 32.18
N LEU A 254 -4.78 -10.38 31.06
CA LEU A 254 -3.81 -10.60 30.00
C LEU A 254 -2.37 -10.30 30.41
N ILE A 255 -2.13 -9.19 31.11
CA ILE A 255 -0.78 -8.85 31.58
C ILE A 255 -0.23 -10.00 32.44
N VAL A 256 -1.05 -10.54 33.34
CA VAL A 256 -0.68 -11.68 34.18
C VAL A 256 -0.43 -12.93 33.34
N ALA A 257 -1.28 -13.23 32.35
CA ALA A 257 -1.12 -14.38 31.47
C ALA A 257 0.18 -14.31 30.64
N ILE A 258 0.47 -13.16 30.03
CA ILE A 258 1.70 -12.94 29.25
C ILE A 258 2.93 -13.04 30.16
N LEU A 259 2.90 -12.44 31.35
CA LEU A 259 4.00 -12.56 32.31
C LEU A 259 4.20 -14.00 32.77
N GLY A 260 3.12 -14.76 32.96
CA GLY A 260 3.16 -16.19 33.25
C GLY A 260 3.81 -16.98 32.11
N PHE A 261 3.41 -16.72 30.87
CA PHE A 261 3.95 -17.37 29.67
C PHE A 261 5.45 -17.16 29.48
N PHE A 262 5.98 -15.97 29.78
CA PHE A 262 7.43 -15.70 29.71
C PHE A 262 8.21 -16.19 30.93
N ARG A 263 7.53 -16.52 32.04
CA ARG A 263 8.16 -17.03 33.28
C ARG A 263 8.30 -18.53 33.31
N THR A 264 7.78 -19.24 32.31
CA THR A 264 7.91 -20.69 32.19
C THR A 264 9.38 -21.08 31.95
N GLU A 265 10.13 -21.20 33.04
CA GLU A 265 11.34 -22.03 33.18
C GLU A 265 10.95 -23.43 33.68
#